data_AF-A0A2V7EEV5-F1
#
_entry.id   AF-A0A2V7EEV5-F1
#
_cell.length_a   1.000
_cell.length_b   1.000
_cell.length_c   1.000
_cell.angle_alpha   90.00
_cell.angle_beta   90.00
_cell.angle_gamma   90.00
#
_symmetry.space_group_name_H-M   'P 1'
#
loop_
_entity.id
_entity.type
_entity.pdbx_description
1 polymer ?
#
loop_
_entity_poly.entity_id
_entity_poly.type
_entity_poly.pdbx_seq_one_letter_code
_entity_poly.pdbx_strand_id
1 'polypeptide(L)'
;MINKKLLTVGSGLAVALSVAACNTDNLTNLNKNPNNPEDVPASTLFTAATVDAVSRWFGGYDLRATEFVTQHLAEVQYPNEDQYTRLTGGSTAGFFDNPYTLHLVDFEKAIEKGVTANQPGIYGPALTMRTLSFGYITDTWGDIPYFDALKGDAAGSL
;
A
#
# COMPACT_ATOMS: atom_id res chain seq x y z
N MET A 1 16.70 -62.16 -27.22
CA MET A 1 15.42 -61.63 -27.76
C MET A 1 14.76 -60.79 -26.68
N ILE A 2 14.65 -59.48 -26.86
CA ILE A 2 14.05 -58.58 -25.85
C ILE A 2 12.53 -58.75 -25.86
N ASN A 3 11.95 -58.98 -24.68
CA ASN A 3 10.50 -59.19 -24.54
C ASN A 3 9.77 -57.84 -24.65
N LYS A 4 9.15 -57.58 -25.81
CA LYS A 4 8.47 -56.31 -26.12
C LYS A 4 7.45 -55.90 -25.06
N LYS A 5 6.79 -56.86 -24.39
CA LYS A 5 5.84 -56.59 -23.30
C LYS A 5 6.50 -55.98 -22.05
N LEU A 6 7.73 -56.40 -21.73
CA LEU A 6 8.50 -55.83 -20.61
C LEU A 6 8.93 -54.40 -20.90
N LEU A 7 9.24 -54.10 -22.15
CA LEU A 7 9.69 -52.78 -22.60
C LEU A 7 8.53 -51.78 -22.59
N THR A 8 7.33 -52.19 -23.00
CA THR A 8 6.11 -51.35 -22.92
C THR A 8 5.72 -51.04 -21.47
N VAL A 9 5.80 -52.01 -20.56
CA VAL A 9 5.52 -51.81 -19.13
C VAL A 9 6.57 -50.90 -18.49
N GLY A 10 7.86 -51.11 -18.81
CA GLY A 10 8.95 -50.26 -18.33
C GLY A 10 8.81 -48.80 -18.79
N SER A 11 8.46 -48.57 -20.05
CA SER A 11 8.21 -47.21 -20.56
C SER A 11 6.99 -46.54 -19.91
N GLY A 12 5.90 -47.28 -19.67
CA GLY A 12 4.72 -46.74 -18.96
C GLY A 12 5.03 -46.33 -17.52
N LEU A 13 5.82 -47.14 -16.81
CA LEU A 13 6.24 -46.83 -15.44
C LEU A 13 7.18 -45.62 -15.38
N ALA A 14 8.11 -45.49 -16.34
CA ALA A 14 9.00 -44.34 -16.43
C ALA A 14 8.25 -43.02 -16.67
N VAL A 15 7.20 -43.04 -17.51
CA VAL A 15 6.34 -41.87 -17.74
C VAL A 15 5.51 -41.53 -16.49
N ALA A 16 4.98 -42.53 -15.78
CA ALA A 16 4.24 -42.29 -14.54
C ALA A 16 5.14 -41.67 -13.45
N LEU A 17 6.39 -42.14 -13.33
CA LEU A 17 7.37 -41.60 -12.39
C LEU A 17 7.84 -40.19 -12.76
N SER A 18 7.95 -39.86 -14.05
CA SER A 18 8.35 -38.51 -14.47
C SER A 18 7.26 -37.46 -14.25
N VAL A 19 5.99 -37.83 -14.39
CA VAL A 19 4.86 -36.95 -14.05
C VAL A 19 4.72 -36.78 -12.53
N ALA A 20 4.94 -37.84 -11.75
CA ALA A 20 4.94 -37.77 -10.29
C ALA A 20 6.15 -37.02 -9.69
N ALA A 21 7.24 -36.87 -10.46
CA ALA A 21 8.43 -36.13 -10.03
C ALA A 21 8.29 -34.60 -10.14
N CYS A 22 7.26 -34.09 -10.82
CA CYS A 22 6.97 -32.65 -10.83
C CYS A 22 6.37 -32.23 -9.49
N ASN A 23 7.20 -31.63 -8.63
CA ASN A 23 6.73 -30.96 -7.42
C ASN A 23 6.28 -29.53 -7.78
N THR A 24 5.00 -29.37 -8.11
CA THR A 24 4.38 -28.07 -8.40
C THR A 24 4.49 -27.11 -7.25
N ASP A 25 4.39 -27.58 -6.00
CA ASP A 25 4.42 -26.72 -4.81
C ASP A 25 5.79 -26.03 -4.64
N ASN A 26 6.89 -26.73 -4.92
CA ASN A 26 8.24 -26.14 -4.89
C ASN A 26 8.49 -25.13 -6.02
N LEU A 27 7.76 -25.23 -7.13
CA LEU A 27 7.86 -24.28 -8.25
C LEU A 27 6.96 -23.06 -8.03
N THR A 28 5.76 -23.24 -7.47
CA THR A 28 4.82 -22.14 -7.22
C THR A 28 5.19 -21.32 -6.00
N ASN A 29 5.82 -21.93 -4.98
CA ASN A 29 6.21 -21.22 -3.76
C ASN A 29 7.55 -20.46 -3.89
N LEU A 30 8.30 -20.63 -4.99
CA LEU A 30 9.57 -19.92 -5.21
C LEU A 30 9.37 -18.39 -5.31
N ASN A 31 8.22 -17.97 -5.82
CA ASN A 31 7.86 -16.55 -5.99
C ASN A 31 7.12 -15.96 -4.76
N LYS A 32 6.84 -16.77 -3.74
CA LYS A 32 6.29 -16.27 -2.48
C LYS A 32 7.42 -15.69 -1.66
N ASN A 33 7.42 -14.36 -1.51
CA ASN A 33 8.41 -13.69 -0.69
C ASN A 33 8.07 -13.90 0.80
N PRO A 34 8.87 -14.65 1.57
CA PRO A 34 8.58 -14.90 2.98
C PRO A 34 8.69 -13.64 3.85
N ASN A 35 9.29 -12.56 3.33
CA ASN A 35 9.41 -11.28 4.00
C ASN A 35 8.25 -10.32 3.68
N ASN A 36 7.33 -10.72 2.81
CA ASN A 36 6.19 -9.90 2.40
C ASN A 36 4.89 -10.62 2.74
N PRO A 37 4.10 -10.11 3.70
CA PRO A 37 2.85 -10.76 4.07
C PRO A 37 1.80 -10.63 2.95
N GLU A 38 1.33 -11.77 2.43
CA GLU A 38 0.27 -11.81 1.41
C GLU A 38 -1.07 -11.27 1.94
N ASP A 39 -1.29 -11.38 3.25
CA ASP A 39 -2.49 -10.86 3.92
C ASP A 39 -2.13 -10.18 5.24
N VAL A 40 -2.52 -8.91 5.38
CA VAL A 40 -2.29 -8.09 6.57
C VAL A 40 -3.62 -7.83 7.29
N PRO A 41 -3.70 -8.04 8.62
CA PRO A 41 -4.90 -7.73 9.38
C PRO A 41 -5.32 -6.26 9.27
N ALA A 42 -6.63 -6.02 9.21
CA ALA A 42 -7.18 -4.67 9.05
C ALA A 42 -6.78 -3.71 10.19
N SER A 43 -6.63 -4.20 11.42
CA SER A 43 -6.16 -3.42 12.56
C SER A 43 -4.71 -2.95 12.40
N THR A 44 -3.84 -3.80 11.84
CA THR A 44 -2.44 -3.46 11.57
C THR A 44 -2.34 -2.40 10.48
N LEU A 45 -3.08 -2.58 9.38
CA LEU A 45 -3.19 -1.59 8.30
C LEU A 45 -3.66 -0.24 8.83
N PHE A 46 -4.78 -0.22 9.58
CA PHE A 46 -5.32 1.00 10.16
C PHE A 46 -4.32 1.70 11.08
N THR A 47 -3.63 0.95 11.94
CA THR A 47 -2.67 1.52 12.90
C THR A 47 -1.48 2.15 12.18
N ALA A 48 -0.87 1.43 11.22
CA ALA A 48 0.27 1.94 10.46
C ALA A 48 -0.11 3.17 9.63
N ALA A 49 -1.24 3.10 8.93
CA ALA A 49 -1.77 4.21 8.13
C ALA A 49 -2.05 5.46 8.98
N THR A 50 -2.59 5.28 10.19
CA THR A 50 -2.85 6.39 11.13
C THR A 50 -1.56 7.08 11.55
N VAL A 51 -0.51 6.30 11.87
CA VAL A 51 0.79 6.86 12.24
C VAL A 51 1.40 7.66 11.10
N ASP A 52 1.36 7.15 9.87
CA ASP A 52 1.86 7.88 8.68
C ASP A 52 1.03 9.15 8.43
N ALA A 53 -0.30 9.06 8.42
CA ALA A 53 -1.19 10.20 8.18
C ALA A 53 -0.97 11.33 9.21
N VAL A 54 -0.95 10.99 10.50
CA VAL A 54 -0.77 11.98 11.56
C VAL A 54 0.62 12.60 11.50
N SER A 55 1.67 11.79 11.36
CA SER A 55 3.06 12.28 11.28
C SER A 55 3.26 13.19 10.07
N ARG A 56 2.58 12.89 8.96
CA ARG A 56 2.64 13.67 7.73
C ARG A 56 1.93 15.01 7.87
N TRP A 57 0.68 15.03 8.33
CA TRP A 57 -0.13 16.25 8.30
C TRP A 57 0.08 17.16 9.51
N PHE A 58 0.34 16.62 10.70
CA PHE A 58 0.50 17.39 11.94
C PHE A 58 1.95 17.58 12.37
N GLY A 59 2.90 17.20 11.51
CA GLY A 59 4.32 17.36 11.79
C GLY A 59 5.07 17.69 10.51
N GLY A 60 5.10 16.74 9.58
CA GLY A 60 5.88 16.87 8.34
C GLY A 60 5.47 18.08 7.50
N TYR A 61 4.21 18.15 7.08
CA TYR A 61 3.70 19.24 6.25
C TYR A 61 3.45 20.49 7.08
N ASP A 62 2.96 20.34 8.31
CA ASP A 62 2.65 21.47 9.18
C ASP A 62 3.86 22.34 9.46
N LEU A 63 4.95 21.72 9.92
CA LEU A 63 6.22 22.36 10.26
C LEU A 63 7.11 22.55 9.03
N ARG A 64 6.54 22.61 7.83
CA ARG A 64 7.22 22.90 6.56
C ARG A 64 6.41 23.76 5.60
N ALA A 65 5.12 23.92 5.85
CA ALA A 65 4.23 24.67 4.99
C ALA A 65 3.23 25.48 5.82
N THR A 66 2.18 24.86 6.36
CA THR A 66 1.01 25.59 6.87
C THR A 66 1.36 26.62 7.94
N GLU A 67 2.11 26.27 8.99
CA GLU A 67 2.47 27.19 10.08
C GLU A 67 3.32 28.39 9.62
N PHE A 68 4.18 28.20 8.60
CA PHE A 68 5.00 29.28 8.04
C PHE A 68 4.22 30.14 7.04
N VAL A 69 3.34 29.53 6.24
CA VAL A 69 2.46 30.25 5.31
C VAL A 69 1.47 31.13 6.05
N THR A 70 0.92 30.65 7.17
CA THR A 70 0.04 31.44 8.05
C THR A 70 0.80 32.31 9.05
N GLN A 71 2.14 32.29 9.02
CA GLN A 71 3.01 33.12 9.85
C GLN A 71 2.85 32.93 11.37
N HIS A 72 2.46 31.73 11.80
CA HIS A 72 2.48 31.36 13.21
C HIS A 72 3.91 31.11 13.71
N LEU A 73 4.78 30.60 12.84
CA LEU A 73 6.21 30.37 13.10
C LEU A 73 7.08 31.16 12.11
N ALA A 74 8.36 31.32 12.44
CA ALA A 74 9.38 31.89 11.56
C ALA A 74 10.74 31.20 11.76
N GLU A 75 11.46 30.95 10.67
CA GLU A 75 12.78 30.31 10.69
C GLU A 75 13.93 31.33 10.67
N VAL A 76 14.99 31.02 11.41
CA VAL A 76 16.21 31.85 11.43
C VAL A 76 17.28 31.32 10.48
N GLN A 77 17.47 30.00 10.44
CA GLN A 77 18.61 29.37 9.77
C GLN A 77 18.32 28.98 8.31
N TYR A 78 17.06 28.66 8.00
CA TYR A 78 16.62 28.20 6.69
C TYR A 78 15.29 28.87 6.30
N PRO A 79 15.23 30.18 6.06
CA PRO A 79 13.97 30.92 5.87
C PRO A 79 13.30 30.64 4.52
N ASN A 80 13.56 29.48 3.90
CA ASN A 80 13.07 29.14 2.58
C ASN A 80 11.54 28.96 2.56
N GLU A 81 11.00 28.41 3.65
CA GLU A 81 9.58 28.26 3.92
C GLU A 81 8.93 29.63 4.16
N ASP A 82 9.54 30.51 4.96
CA ASP A 82 9.10 31.91 5.19
C ASP A 82 9.13 32.77 3.91
N GLN A 83 10.11 32.52 3.04
CA GLN A 83 10.26 33.20 1.74
C GLN A 83 9.43 32.55 0.63
N TYR A 84 8.66 31.50 0.95
CA TYR A 84 7.81 30.74 0.02
C TYR A 84 8.56 30.07 -1.14
N THR A 85 9.90 29.99 -1.08
CA THR A 85 10.75 29.40 -2.13
C THR A 85 10.63 27.88 -2.22
N ARG A 86 10.05 27.23 -1.20
CA ARG A 86 9.80 25.78 -1.14
C ARG A 86 8.36 25.38 -1.40
N LEU A 87 7.48 26.32 -1.76
CA LEU A 87 6.12 26.02 -2.23
C LEU A 87 6.12 25.69 -3.73
N THR A 88 7.02 24.79 -4.13
CA THR A 88 7.16 24.35 -5.52
C THR A 88 6.79 22.88 -5.63
N GLY A 89 6.30 22.46 -6.80
CA GLY A 89 5.92 21.06 -7.02
C GLY A 89 7.02 20.07 -6.68
N GLY A 90 8.29 20.39 -6.97
CA GLY A 90 9.43 19.52 -6.63
C GLY A 90 9.65 19.37 -5.12
N SER A 91 9.35 20.40 -4.33
CA SER A 91 9.47 20.39 -2.87
C SER A 91 8.26 19.76 -2.19
N THR A 92 7.08 19.84 -2.80
CA THR A 92 5.82 19.40 -2.20
C THR A 92 5.30 18.07 -2.76
N ALA A 93 5.89 17.53 -3.82
CA ALA A 93 5.45 16.28 -4.46
C ALA A 93 5.33 15.13 -3.46
N GLY A 94 6.29 14.99 -2.54
CA GLY A 94 6.24 13.95 -1.50
C GLY A 94 5.08 14.11 -0.50
N PHE A 95 4.46 15.28 -0.38
CA PHE A 95 3.26 15.48 0.44
C PHE A 95 1.97 15.22 -0.35
N PHE A 96 2.04 15.28 -1.68
CA PHE A 96 0.93 14.94 -2.57
C PHE A 96 0.89 13.45 -2.92
N ASP A 97 2.01 12.86 -3.37
CA ASP A 97 2.07 11.49 -3.91
C ASP A 97 2.02 10.42 -2.82
N ASN A 98 2.79 10.62 -1.74
CA ASN A 98 2.96 9.59 -0.71
C ASN A 98 1.67 9.22 0.04
N PRO A 99 0.73 10.14 0.33
CA PRO A 99 -0.57 9.73 0.86
C PRO A 99 -1.24 8.61 0.05
N TYR A 100 -1.22 8.71 -1.28
CA TYR A 100 -1.86 7.74 -2.19
C TYR A 100 -1.17 6.38 -2.19
N THR A 101 0.14 6.35 -2.00
CA THR A 101 0.93 5.12 -2.02
C THR A 101 1.14 4.49 -0.65
N LEU A 102 0.80 5.21 0.43
CA LEU A 102 0.96 4.76 1.82
C LEU A 102 -0.39 4.71 2.54
N HIS A 103 -0.72 5.69 3.38
CA HIS A 103 -1.84 5.57 4.29
C HIS A 103 -3.21 5.50 3.60
N LEU A 104 -3.43 6.15 2.45
CA LEU A 104 -4.73 6.09 1.77
C LEU A 104 -5.06 4.68 1.27
N VAL A 105 -4.08 3.99 0.67
CA VAL A 105 -4.29 2.60 0.20
C VAL A 105 -4.48 1.63 1.38
N ASP A 106 -3.76 1.84 2.49
CA ASP A 106 -3.93 1.01 3.68
C ASP A 106 -5.26 1.25 4.39
N PHE A 107 -5.74 2.49 4.45
CA PHE A 107 -7.09 2.78 4.93
C PHE A 107 -8.17 2.15 4.04
N GLU A 108 -8.03 2.21 2.70
CA GLU A 108 -8.94 1.54 1.77
C GLU A 108 -9.06 0.05 2.08
N LYS A 109 -7.92 -0.64 2.17
CA LYS A 109 -7.86 -2.07 2.47
C LYS A 109 -8.46 -2.39 3.85
N ALA A 110 -8.20 -1.57 4.86
CA ALA A 110 -8.80 -1.73 6.17
C ALA A 110 -10.33 -1.57 6.14
N ILE A 111 -10.85 -0.63 5.32
CA ILE A 111 -12.29 -0.44 5.09
C ILE A 111 -12.89 -1.66 4.40
N GLU A 112 -12.31 -2.12 3.29
CA GLU A 112 -12.80 -3.28 2.54
C GLU A 112 -12.87 -4.55 3.42
N LYS A 113 -11.80 -4.82 4.17
CA LYS A 113 -11.74 -5.93 5.12
C LYS A 113 -12.78 -5.77 6.24
N GLY A 114 -12.88 -4.58 6.82
CA GLY A 114 -13.83 -4.30 7.89
C GLY A 114 -15.28 -4.42 7.44
N VAL A 115 -15.62 -3.94 6.24
CA VAL A 115 -16.96 -4.07 5.63
C VAL A 115 -17.28 -5.54 5.38
N THR A 116 -16.35 -6.29 4.77
CA THR A 116 -16.50 -7.73 4.51
C THR A 116 -16.73 -8.53 5.80
N ALA A 117 -16.03 -8.17 6.87
CA ALA A 117 -16.16 -8.79 8.18
C ALA A 117 -17.35 -8.27 9.03
N ASN A 118 -18.11 -7.28 8.53
CA ASN A 118 -19.17 -6.57 9.27
C ASN A 118 -18.68 -5.99 10.62
N GLN A 119 -17.51 -5.36 10.61
CA GLN A 119 -16.84 -4.78 11.78
C GLN A 119 -16.82 -3.25 11.71
N PRO A 120 -17.90 -2.56 12.12
CA PRO A 120 -17.98 -1.09 12.08
C PRO A 120 -16.89 -0.38 12.91
N GLY A 121 -16.43 -1.02 13.97
CA GLY A 121 -15.30 -0.51 14.77
C GLY A 121 -13.96 -0.48 14.03
N ILE A 122 -13.85 -1.14 12.87
CA ILE A 122 -12.66 -1.10 12.01
C ILE A 122 -12.89 -0.16 10.83
N TYR A 123 -13.95 -0.39 10.04
CA TYR A 123 -14.13 0.38 8.80
C TYR A 123 -14.55 1.83 9.04
N GLY A 124 -15.26 2.13 10.14
CA GLY A 124 -15.69 3.49 10.47
C GLY A 124 -14.51 4.44 10.72
N PRO A 125 -13.60 4.13 11.66
CA PRO A 125 -12.41 4.93 11.91
C PRO A 125 -11.50 5.05 10.69
N ALA A 126 -11.30 3.95 9.94
CA ALA A 126 -10.50 3.97 8.72
C ALA A 126 -11.09 4.89 7.65
N LEU A 127 -12.42 4.88 7.46
CA LEU A 127 -13.12 5.79 6.57
C LEU A 127 -12.90 7.25 6.97
N THR A 128 -13.07 7.57 8.25
CA THR A 128 -12.84 8.93 8.78
C THR A 128 -11.43 9.41 8.50
N MET A 129 -10.42 8.59 8.79
CA MET A 129 -9.02 8.97 8.56
C MET A 129 -8.68 9.10 7.08
N ARG A 130 -9.21 8.21 6.22
CA ARG A 130 -9.06 8.33 4.75
C ARG A 130 -9.65 9.64 4.24
N THR A 131 -10.86 9.97 4.67
CA THR A 131 -11.54 11.21 4.30
C THR A 131 -10.79 12.45 4.81
N LEU A 132 -10.29 12.42 6.04
CA LEU A 132 -9.48 13.49 6.61
C LEU A 132 -8.21 13.74 5.78
N SER A 133 -7.49 12.68 5.43
CA SER A 133 -6.30 12.78 4.57
C SER A 133 -6.63 13.35 3.20
N PHE A 134 -7.70 12.91 2.55
CA PHE A 134 -8.15 13.52 1.29
C PHE A 134 -8.50 15.01 1.46
N GLY A 135 -9.08 15.39 2.61
CA GLY A 135 -9.32 16.78 2.99
C GLY A 135 -8.04 17.61 2.96
N TYR A 136 -6.98 17.16 3.62
CA TYR A 136 -5.69 17.88 3.60
C TYR A 136 -5.09 18.01 2.21
N ILE A 137 -5.24 16.98 1.36
CA ILE A 137 -4.73 17.04 -0.02
C ILE A 137 -5.54 18.05 -0.83
N THR A 138 -6.88 18.02 -0.78
CA THR A 138 -7.70 18.95 -1.58
C THR A 138 -7.59 20.39 -1.07
N ASP A 139 -7.48 20.61 0.24
CA ASP A 139 -7.29 21.94 0.83
C ASP A 139 -5.95 22.57 0.40
N THR A 140 -4.96 21.73 0.07
CA THR A 140 -3.63 22.18 -0.34
C THR A 140 -3.50 22.35 -1.86
N TRP A 141 -3.98 21.38 -2.65
CA TRP A 141 -3.76 21.34 -4.11
C TRP A 141 -5.01 21.58 -4.95
N GLY A 142 -6.18 21.77 -4.34
CA GLY A 142 -7.44 21.98 -5.04
C GLY A 142 -8.03 20.67 -5.57
N ASP A 143 -8.25 20.59 -6.89
CA ASP A 143 -8.81 19.40 -7.52
C ASP A 143 -7.81 18.24 -7.47
N ILE A 144 -8.28 17.07 -7.01
CA ILE A 144 -7.43 15.89 -6.78
C ILE A 144 -8.08 14.61 -7.31
N PRO A 145 -7.28 13.56 -7.61
CA PRO A 145 -7.82 12.23 -7.81
C PRO A 145 -8.50 11.73 -6.54
N TYR A 146 -9.82 11.47 -6.61
CA TYR A 146 -10.59 10.94 -5.48
C TYR A 146 -11.32 9.66 -5.87
N PHE A 147 -12.35 9.74 -6.73
CA PHE A 147 -13.21 8.60 -7.05
C PHE A 147 -12.52 7.48 -7.83
N ASP A 148 -11.49 7.80 -8.63
CA ASP A 148 -10.72 6.83 -9.41
C ASP A 148 -9.37 6.50 -8.78
N ALA A 149 -9.04 7.12 -7.64
CA ALA A 149 -7.86 6.77 -6.89
C ALA A 149 -8.00 5.40 -6.20
N LEU A 150 -6.87 4.82 -5.79
CA LEU A 150 -6.78 3.62 -4.95
C LEU A 150 -7.32 2.31 -5.59
N LYS A 151 -7.69 2.32 -6.87
CA LYS A 151 -8.19 1.14 -7.61
C LYS A 151 -7.09 0.25 -8.18
N GLY A 152 -5.81 0.58 -7.95
CA GLY A 152 -4.67 -0.10 -8.58
C GLY A 152 -4.51 -1.56 -8.15
N ASP A 153 -5.01 -1.93 -6.98
CA ASP A 153 -4.76 -3.24 -6.36
C ASP A 153 -5.88 -4.27 -6.58
N ALA A 154 -6.80 -4.03 -7.51
CA ALA A 154 -7.86 -4.98 -7.85
C ALA A 154 -7.33 -6.33 -8.40
N ALA A 155 -6.01 -6.48 -8.58
CA ALA A 155 -5.36 -7.67 -9.12
C ALA A 155 -4.11 -8.15 -8.33
N GLY A 156 -3.69 -7.49 -7.26
CA GLY A 156 -2.46 -7.80 -6.53
C GLY A 156 -2.73 -8.22 -5.08
N SER A 157 -2.13 -9.33 -4.63
CA SER A 157 -1.90 -9.52 -3.19
C SER A 157 -0.80 -8.56 -2.76
N LEU A 158 -0.89 -8.07 -1.52
CA LEU A 158 0.23 -7.37 -0.88
C LEU A 158 1.51 -8.20 -0.99
#